data_AF-C0BD44-F1
#
_entry.id   AF-C0BD44-F1
#
_cell.length_a   1.000
_cell.length_b   1.000
_cell.length_c   1.000
_cell.angle_alpha   90.00
_cell.angle_beta   90.00
_cell.angle_gamma   90.00
#
_symmetry.space_group_name_H-M   'P 1'
#
loop_
_entity.id
_entity.type
_entity.pdbx_description
1 polymer ?
#
loop_
_entity_poly.entity_id
_entity_poly.type
_entity_poly.pdbx_seq_one_letter_code
_entity_poly.pdbx_strand_id
1 'polypeptide(L)'
;MLKFNEQKQIESVNGALALRNQINELIDGICKEGYKNICWLGIGGTYASCLQAEVHMKEKSKLSFFVENAAEYLTTGNKKLEKELL
;
A
#
# COMPACT_ATOMS: atom_id res chain seq x y z
N MET A 1 12.35 -26.49 9.70
CA MET A 1 11.01 -25.97 10.04
C MET A 1 9.96 -26.81 9.34
N LEU A 2 8.91 -27.26 10.04
CA LEU A 2 7.86 -28.09 9.45
C LEU A 2 7.14 -27.32 8.33
N LYS A 3 6.99 -27.93 7.14
CA LYS A 3 6.39 -27.33 5.92
C LYS A 3 7.10 -26.08 5.35
N PHE A 4 8.33 -25.80 5.77
CA PHE A 4 9.14 -24.75 5.16
C PHE A 4 9.84 -25.27 3.91
N ASN A 5 9.78 -24.50 2.83
CA ASN A 5 10.52 -24.75 1.60
C ASN A 5 11.34 -23.50 1.28
N GLU A 6 12.65 -23.60 1.49
CA GLU A 6 13.60 -22.49 1.29
C GLU A 6 13.60 -21.97 -0.14
N GLN A 7 13.73 -22.89 -1.11
CA GLN A 7 13.78 -22.54 -2.53
C GLN A 7 12.51 -21.78 -2.97
N LYS A 8 11.34 -22.22 -2.50
CA LYS A 8 10.07 -21.54 -2.75
C LYS A 8 10.03 -20.12 -2.15
N GLN A 9 10.63 -19.91 -0.99
CA GLN A 9 10.72 -18.57 -0.39
C GLN A 9 11.65 -17.65 -1.19
N ILE A 10 12.81 -18.17 -1.62
CA ILE A 10 13.75 -17.44 -2.46
C ILE A 10 13.08 -17.03 -3.77
N GLU A 11 12.39 -17.96 -4.44
CA GLU A 11 11.66 -17.69 -5.68
C GLU A 11 10.54 -16.65 -5.48
N SER A 12 9.80 -16.73 -4.37
CA SER A 12 8.76 -15.75 -4.04
C SER A 12 9.33 -14.34 -3.88
N VAL A 13 10.46 -14.20 -3.19
CA VAL A 13 11.12 -12.90 -3.00
C VAL A 13 11.69 -12.38 -4.32
N ASN A 14 12.35 -13.23 -5.10
CA ASN A 14 12.89 -12.86 -6.41
C ASN A 14 11.78 -12.42 -7.38
N GLY A 15 10.63 -13.10 -7.35
CA GLY A 15 9.46 -12.70 -8.13
C GLY A 15 8.96 -11.29 -7.77
N ALA A 16 8.91 -10.96 -6.47
CA ALA A 16 8.55 -9.61 -6.03
C ALA A 16 9.60 -8.55 -6.44
N LEU A 17 10.89 -8.88 -6.33
CA LEU A 17 11.97 -7.98 -6.72
C LEU A 17 11.98 -7.70 -8.23
N ALA A 18 11.63 -8.69 -9.06
CA ALA A 18 11.55 -8.52 -10.51
C ALA A 18 10.50 -7.48 -10.94
N LEU A 19 9.45 -7.27 -10.15
CA LEU A 19 8.40 -6.28 -10.41
C LEU A 19 8.82 -4.84 -10.09
N ARG A 20 9.98 -4.62 -9.45
CA ARG A 20 10.40 -3.30 -8.94
C ARG A 20 10.41 -2.22 -10.02
N ASN A 21 10.92 -2.52 -11.22
CA ASN A 21 10.99 -1.52 -12.29
C ASN A 21 9.60 -1.08 -12.76
N GLN A 22 8.66 -2.03 -12.89
CA GLN A 22 7.28 -1.74 -13.28
C GLN A 22 6.56 -0.93 -12.19
N ILE A 23 6.80 -1.26 -10.91
CA ILE A 23 6.28 -0.49 -9.78
C ILE A 23 6.81 0.94 -9.80
N ASN A 24 8.12 1.13 -9.99
CA ASN A 24 8.72 2.47 -10.06
C ASN A 24 8.11 3.30 -11.19
N GLU A 25 7.97 2.73 -12.40
CA GLU A 25 7.40 3.43 -13.55
C GLU A 25 5.96 3.90 -13.27
N LEU A 26 5.13 3.04 -12.67
CA LEU A 26 3.76 3.38 -12.29
C LEU A 26 3.73 4.49 -11.24
N ILE A 27 4.54 4.38 -10.19
CA ILE A 27 4.58 5.34 -9.09
C ILE A 27 5.14 6.69 -9.55
N ASP A 28 6.14 6.70 -10.43
CA ASP A 28 6.65 7.93 -11.05
C ASP A 28 5.57 8.63 -11.87
N GLY A 29 4.72 7.88 -12.58
CA GLY A 29 3.53 8.41 -13.25
C GLY A 29 2.56 9.10 -12.29
N ILE A 30 2.16 8.41 -11.22
CA ILE A 30 1.26 8.95 -10.19
C ILE A 30 1.85 10.20 -9.51
N CYS A 31 3.15 10.19 -9.21
CA CYS A 31 3.84 11.35 -8.64
C CYS A 31 3.87 12.56 -9.59
N LYS A 32 4.00 12.34 -10.90
CA LYS A 32 3.94 13.40 -11.92
C LYS A 32 2.54 13.98 -12.08
N GLU A 33 1.51 13.14 -12.07
CA GLU A 33 0.11 13.57 -12.10
C GLU A 33 -0.26 14.36 -10.84
N GLY A 34 0.35 14.00 -9.71
CA GLY A 34 0.11 14.61 -8.42
C GLY A 34 -1.06 13.96 -7.68
N TYR A 35 -0.98 13.98 -6.35
CA TYR A 35 -2.00 13.42 -5.47
C TYR A 35 -2.09 14.22 -4.17
N LYS A 36 -3.30 14.28 -3.61
CA LYS A 36 -3.58 15.01 -2.36
C LYS A 36 -3.20 14.19 -1.13
N ASN A 37 -3.52 12.90 -1.13
CA ASN A 37 -3.25 11.99 -0.04
C ASN A 37 -3.09 10.54 -0.54
N ILE A 38 -2.60 9.66 0.33
CA ILE A 38 -2.48 8.21 0.09
C ILE A 38 -3.36 7.47 1.10
N CYS A 39 -4.24 6.60 0.61
CA CYS A 39 -5.05 5.72 1.45
C CYS A 39 -4.56 4.28 1.33
N TRP A 40 -4.09 3.73 2.44
CA TRP A 40 -3.79 2.31 2.57
C TRP A 40 -5.06 1.55 2.98
N LEU A 41 -5.79 1.03 2.00
CA LEU A 41 -7.08 0.36 2.19
C LEU A 41 -6.89 -1.17 2.21
N GLY A 42 -7.36 -1.85 3.26
CA GLY A 42 -7.25 -3.30 3.35
C GLY A 42 -8.21 -3.92 4.36
N ILE A 43 -8.28 -5.25 4.39
CA ILE A 43 -9.04 -6.02 5.39
C ILE A 43 -8.18 -7.18 5.91
N GLY A 44 -8.36 -7.56 7.17
CA GLY A 44 -7.63 -8.67 7.78
C GLY A 44 -6.10 -8.48 7.71
N GLY A 45 -5.38 -9.48 7.19
CA GLY A 45 -3.91 -9.44 7.08
C GLY A 45 -3.40 -8.27 6.24
N THR A 46 -4.11 -7.90 5.17
CA THR A 46 -3.74 -6.75 4.34
C THR A 46 -3.86 -5.43 5.12
N TYR A 47 -4.91 -5.28 5.93
CA TYR A 47 -5.05 -4.12 6.82
C TYR A 47 -3.90 -4.04 7.83
N ALA A 48 -3.48 -5.18 8.39
CA ALA A 48 -2.31 -5.22 9.27
C ALA A 48 -1.02 -4.79 8.56
N SER A 49 -0.80 -5.20 7.30
CA SER A 49 0.33 -4.72 6.50
C SER A 49 0.25 -3.23 6.20
N CYS A 50 -0.95 -2.69 5.97
CA CYS A 50 -1.16 -1.24 5.82
C CYS A 50 -0.73 -0.46 7.06
N LEU A 51 -1.03 -0.96 8.27
CA LEU A 51 -0.59 -0.36 9.53
C LEU A 51 0.95 -0.34 9.65
N GLN A 52 1.64 -1.38 9.17
CA GLN A 52 3.11 -1.41 9.13
C GLN A 52 3.66 -0.34 8.18
N ALA A 53 3.07 -0.20 6.99
CA ALA A 53 3.45 0.86 6.04
C ALA A 53 3.24 2.25 6.65
N GLU A 54 2.14 2.45 7.38
CA GLU A 54 1.85 3.72 8.06
C GLU A 54 2.94 4.11 9.06
N VAL A 55 3.38 3.18 9.91
CA VAL A 55 4.48 3.42 10.87
C VAL A 55 5.76 3.83 10.14
N HIS A 56 6.13 3.10 9.09
CA HIS A 56 7.35 3.39 8.33
C HIS A 56 7.28 4.76 7.63
N MET A 57 6.13 5.11 7.05
CA MET A 57 5.96 6.40 6.37
C MET A 57 5.96 7.56 7.35
N LYS A 58 5.41 7.40 8.57
CA LYS A 58 5.40 8.44 9.61
C LYS A 58 6.82 8.89 9.98
N GLU A 59 7.78 7.97 9.95
CA GLU A 59 9.18 8.27 10.25
C GLU A 59 9.93 8.99 9.12
N LYS A 60 9.46 8.86 7.87
CA LYS A 60 10.25 9.18 6.67
C LYS A 60 9.61 10.20 5.74
N SER A 61 8.35 10.56 5.96
CA SER A 61 7.58 11.35 5.00
C SER A 61 6.69 12.37 5.68
N LYS A 62 6.51 13.52 5.00
CA LYS A 62 5.52 14.55 5.33
C LYS A 62 4.24 14.42 4.50
N LEU A 63 4.14 13.40 3.64
CA LEU A 63 2.95 13.18 2.82
C LEU A 63 1.72 12.98 3.71
N SER A 64 0.56 13.41 3.22
CA SER A 64 -0.71 13.09 3.87
C SER A 64 -1.09 11.65 3.52
N PHE A 65 -1.19 10.77 4.52
CA PHE A 65 -1.65 9.40 4.33
C PHE A 65 -2.44 8.89 5.52
N PHE A 66 -3.23 7.84 5.31
CA PHE A 66 -3.99 7.16 6.36
C PHE A 66 -4.24 5.71 5.98
N VAL A 67 -4.64 4.92 6.98
CA VAL A 67 -5.02 3.51 6.83
C VAL A 67 -6.52 3.39 7.04
N GLU A 68 -7.18 2.62 6.20
CA GLU A 68 -8.64 2.45 6.20
C GLU A 68 -8.99 0.96 6.15
N ASN A 69 -9.90 0.52 7.01
CA ASN A 69 -10.41 -0.84 6.93
C ASN A 69 -11.45 -0.92 5.81
N ALA A 70 -11.32 -1.87 4.90
CA ALA A 70 -12.19 -1.95 3.73
C ALA A 70 -13.67 -2.19 4.06
N ALA A 71 -13.97 -2.94 5.13
CA ALA A 71 -15.35 -3.15 5.57
C ALA A 71 -15.94 -1.91 6.24
N GLU A 72 -15.13 -1.18 7.01
CA GLU A 72 -15.54 0.10 7.61
C GLU A 72 -15.83 1.12 6.50
N TYR A 73 -14.90 1.30 5.55
CA TYR A 73 -15.09 2.20 4.41
C TYR A 73 -16.36 1.89 3.61
N LEU A 74 -16.62 0.62 3.31
CA LEU A 74 -17.83 0.23 2.57
C LEU A 74 -19.11 0.59 3.33
N THR A 75 -19.07 0.58 4.66
CA THR A 75 -20.23 0.81 5.52
C THR A 75 -20.44 2.30 5.79
N THR A 76 -19.36 3.06 6.03
CA THR A 76 -19.43 4.44 6.52
C THR A 76 -18.98 5.48 5.50
N GLY A 77 -18.22 5.07 4.49
CA GLY A 77 -17.47 5.96 3.61
C GLY A 77 -16.32 6.67 4.33
N ASN A 78 -15.55 7.45 3.57
CA ASN A 78 -14.53 8.36 4.10
C ASN A 78 -14.35 9.54 3.13
N LYS A 79 -14.71 10.76 3.56
CA LYS A 79 -14.63 11.98 2.72
C LYS A 79 -13.21 12.35 2.28
N LYS A 80 -12.17 11.77 2.90
CA LYS A 80 -10.77 11.95 2.45
C LYS A 80 -10.47 11.24 1.13
N LEU A 81 -11.31 10.28 0.72
CA LEU A 81 -11.20 9.48 -0.51
C LEU A 81 -12.00 10.05 -1.71
N GLU A 82 -12.61 11.22 -1.57
CA GLU A 82 -13.35 11.84 -2.66
C GLU A 82 -12.43 12.29 -3.79
N LYS A 83 -12.78 11.98 -5.05
CA LYS A 83 -12.24 12.69 -6.21
C LYS A 83 -12.75 14.12 -6.11
N GLU A 84 -11.85 15.10 -6.01
CA GLU A 84 -12.22 16.47 -6.32
C GLU A 84 -12.66 16.50 -7.79
N LEU A 85 -13.96 16.65 -8.02
CA LEU A 85 -14.47 17.13 -9.30
C LEU A 85 -13.99 18.58 -9.40
N LEU A 86 -12.93 18.81 -10.18
CA LEU A 86 -12.59 20.14 -10.69
C LEU A 86 -13.70 20.64 -11.61
#